data_AF-A0A223ZMF4-F1
#
_entry.id   AF-A0A223ZMF4-F1
#
_cell.length_a   1.000
_cell.length_b   1.000
_cell.length_c   1.000
_cell.angle_alpha   90.00
_cell.angle_beta   90.00
_cell.angle_gamma   90.00
#
_symmetry.space_group_name_H-M   'P 1'
#
loop_
_entity.id
_entity.type
_entity.pdbx_description
1 polymer ?
#
loop_
_entity_poly.entity_id
_entity_poly.type
_entity_poly.pdbx_seq_one_letter_code
_entity_poly.pdbx_strand_id
1 'polypeptide(L)' 'DVQPGVDIVIGPGTEIIAGEGLIATPGAIDAHIHFICPQQVEEALMSGVTTRIGGGTGPATGTNATTCTPGRWNLHRM' A
#
# COMPACT_ATOMS: atom_id res chain seq x y z
N ASP A 1 18.33 30.31 3.56
CA ASP A 1 18.86 31.64 3.15
C ASP A 1 20.38 31.68 2.99
N VAL A 2 21.14 31.04 3.89
CA VAL A 2 22.60 31.17 3.96
C VAL A 2 23.39 29.94 3.49
N GLN A 3 22.73 28.82 3.24
CA GLN A 3 23.37 27.57 2.82
C GLN A 3 23.41 27.48 1.28
N PRO A 4 24.54 27.07 0.67
CA PRO A 4 24.62 26.87 -0.77
C PRO A 4 23.95 25.55 -1.20
N GLY A 5 23.43 25.50 -2.44
CA GLY A 5 22.98 24.26 -3.08
C GLY A 5 21.73 23.59 -2.49
N VAL A 6 20.80 24.37 -1.93
CA VAL A 6 19.58 23.85 -1.31
C VAL A 6 18.45 23.73 -2.35
N ASP A 7 18.02 22.49 -2.62
CA ASP A 7 16.85 22.19 -3.49
C ASP A 7 15.59 21.80 -2.70
N ILE A 8 15.74 21.35 -1.45
CA ILE A 8 14.65 20.99 -0.54
C ILE A 8 14.64 21.98 0.62
N VAL A 9 13.69 22.91 0.60
CA VAL A 9 13.59 24.00 1.59
C VAL A 9 12.88 23.53 2.86
N ILE A 10 13.49 23.78 4.02
CA ILE A 10 12.89 23.59 5.34
C ILE A 10 12.39 24.94 5.84
N GLY A 11 11.10 25.03 6.16
CA GLY A 11 10.46 26.25 6.65
C GLY A 11 9.42 25.97 7.74
N PRO A 12 8.61 26.98 8.12
CA PRO A 12 7.65 26.86 9.22
C PRO A 12 6.57 25.79 9.03
N GLY A 13 6.33 25.35 7.79
CA GLY A 13 5.35 24.31 7.44
C GLY A 13 5.97 22.94 7.14
N THR A 14 7.26 22.74 7.43
CA THR A 14 7.97 21.48 7.13
C THR A 14 8.01 20.59 8.37
N GLU A 15 7.43 19.39 8.27
CA GLU A 15 7.61 18.31 9.26
C GLU A 15 8.88 17.51 8.97
N ILE A 16 9.52 16.96 10.01
CA ILE A 16 10.80 16.24 9.93
C ILE A 16 10.67 14.84 10.52
N ILE A 17 11.07 13.83 9.74
CA ILE A 17 11.29 12.46 10.21
C ILE A 17 12.79 12.17 10.15
N ALA A 18 13.39 11.85 11.31
CA ALA A 18 14.80 11.51 11.45
C ALA A 18 15.09 10.13 10.83
N GLY A 19 16.07 10.05 9.93
CA GLY A 19 16.41 8.86 9.15
C GLY A 19 17.85 8.41 9.30
N GLU A 20 18.65 9.07 10.13
CA GLU A 20 20.05 8.75 10.35
C GLU A 20 20.22 7.32 10.91
N GLY A 21 21.08 6.53 10.27
CA GLY A 21 21.30 5.13 10.64
C GLY A 21 20.18 4.16 10.24
N LEU A 22 19.13 4.63 9.55
CA LEU A 22 18.03 3.80 9.05
C LEU A 22 18.14 3.58 7.54
N ILE A 23 17.43 2.56 7.03
CA ILE A 23 17.27 2.29 5.60
C ILE A 23 15.85 2.65 5.20
N ALA A 24 15.72 3.56 4.23
CA ALA A 24 14.45 3.84 3.56
C ALA A 24 14.36 3.00 2.28
N THR A 25 13.19 2.38 2.06
CA THR A 25 12.87 1.66 0.82
C THR A 25 11.53 2.16 0.27
N PRO A 26 11.26 2.02 -1.03
CA PRO A 26 9.90 2.16 -1.54
C PRO A 26 8.99 1.13 -0.87
N GLY A 27 7.71 1.46 -0.71
CA GLY A 27 6.73 0.47 -0.28
C GLY A 27 6.59 -0.66 -1.31
N ALA A 28 6.44 -1.89 -0.83
CA ALA A 28 6.31 -3.05 -1.70
C ALA A 28 4.95 -3.08 -2.42
N ILE A 29 4.94 -3.72 -3.59
CA ILE A 29 3.75 -3.93 -4.41
C ILE A 29 3.50 -5.44 -4.48
N ASP A 30 2.37 -5.89 -3.95
CA ASP A 30 1.90 -7.26 -4.11
C ASP A 30 0.85 -7.32 -5.22
N ALA A 31 1.14 -8.11 -6.26
CA ALA A 31 0.28 -8.26 -7.43
C ALA A 31 -0.50 -9.58 -7.48
N HIS A 32 -0.51 -10.36 -6.40
CA HIS A 32 -1.21 -11.64 -6.31
C HIS A 32 -2.12 -11.71 -5.08
N ILE A 33 -2.95 -10.69 -4.88
CA ILE A 33 -3.84 -10.64 -3.72
C ILE A 33 -5.18 -11.31 -4.02
N HIS A 34 -5.56 -12.25 -3.16
CA HIS A 34 -6.94 -12.70 -3.02
C HIS A 34 -7.61 -11.85 -1.94
N PHE A 35 -8.61 -11.05 -2.29
CA PHE A 35 -9.36 -10.23 -1.33
C PHE A 35 -10.39 -11.06 -0.55
N ILE A 36 -9.88 -11.99 0.27
CA ILE A 36 -10.65 -12.93 1.09
C ILE A 36 -11.24 -12.20 2.30
N CYS A 37 -10.46 -11.33 2.93
CA CYS A 37 -10.92 -10.55 4.07
C CYS A 37 -10.19 -9.20 4.16
N PRO A 38 -10.85 -8.16 4.73
CA PRO A 38 -10.25 -6.84 4.85
C PRO A 38 -9.03 -6.79 5.77
N GLN A 39 -8.87 -7.74 6.69
CA GLN A 39 -7.75 -7.80 7.63
C GLN A 39 -6.39 -7.95 6.93
N GLN A 40 -6.36 -8.53 5.73
CA GLN A 40 -5.14 -8.61 4.91
C GLN A 40 -4.53 -7.24 4.59
N VAL A 41 -5.33 -6.16 4.63
CA VAL A 41 -4.85 -4.78 4.46
C VAL A 41 -3.79 -4.42 5.51
N GLU A 42 -4.09 -4.71 6.77
CA GLU A 42 -3.23 -4.36 7.91
C GLU A 42 -1.96 -5.21 7.90
N GLU A 43 -2.11 -6.52 7.71
CA GLU A 43 -0.97 -7.44 7.63
C GLU A 43 0.00 -7.07 6.49
N ALA A 44 -0.54 -6.71 5.31
CA ALA A 44 0.26 -6.24 4.20
C ALA A 44 1.00 -4.93 4.54
N LEU A 45 0.32 -3.96 5.16
CA LEU A 45 0.94 -2.69 5.52
C LEU A 45 2.05 -2.87 6.56
N MET A 46 1.83 -3.71 7.58
CA MET A 46 2.82 -3.98 8.63
C MET A 46 4.05 -4.73 8.13
N SER A 47 3.94 -5.45 7.01
CA SER A 47 5.08 -6.07 6.32
C SER A 47 5.76 -5.14 5.30
N GLY A 48 5.28 -3.90 5.13
CA GLY A 48 5.85 -2.90 4.22
C GLY A 48 5.24 -2.89 2.80
N VAL A 49 4.17 -3.66 2.55
CA VAL A 49 3.41 -3.63 1.29
C VAL A 49 2.41 -2.47 1.33
N THR A 50 2.66 -1.46 0.50
CA THR A 50 1.80 -0.26 0.43
C THR A 50 0.79 -0.31 -0.71
N THR A 51 0.98 -1.20 -1.70
CA THR A 51 0.07 -1.39 -2.82
C THR A 51 -0.29 -2.85 -3.00
N ARG A 52 -1.58 -3.12 -3.21
CA ARG A 52 -2.17 -4.45 -3.37
C ARG A 52 -2.99 -4.49 -4.65
N ILE A 53 -2.67 -5.41 -5.56
CA ILE A 53 -3.38 -5.64 -6.82
C ILE A 53 -3.87 -7.08 -6.81
N GLY A 54 -5.15 -7.26 -7.11
CA GLY A 54 -5.77 -8.57 -6.99
C GLY A 54 -7.28 -8.54 -7.24
N GLY A 55 -7.97 -9.55 -6.73
CA GLY A 55 -9.42 -9.67 -6.86
C GLY A 55 -10.03 -10.57 -5.81
N GLY A 56 -11.33 -10.43 -5.61
CA GLY A 56 -12.08 -11.21 -4.64
C GLY A 56 -13.37 -10.52 -4.22
N THR A 57 -14.25 -11.29 -3.58
CA THR A 57 -15.52 -10.80 -3.02
C THR A 57 -15.72 -11.30 -1.59
N GLY A 58 -14.64 -11.37 -0.82
CA GLY A 58 -14.66 -11.99 0.51
C GLY A 58 -14.45 -13.51 0.46
N PRO A 59 -14.82 -14.26 1.53
CA PRO A 59 -14.47 -15.67 1.71
C PRO A 59 -15.36 -16.64 0.91
N ALA A 60 -15.57 -16.33 -0.37
CA ALA A 60 -16.25 -17.20 -1.32
C ALA A 60 -15.28 -18.22 -1.94
N THR A 61 -15.77 -19.41 -2.33
CA THR A 61 -14.96 -20.45 -2.98
C THR A 61 -14.20 -19.91 -4.20
N GLY A 62 -14.82 -19.01 -4.98
CA GLY A 62 -14.18 -18.36 -6.12
C GLY A 62 -12.97 -17.52 -5.71
N THR A 63 -13.11 -16.64 -4.71
CA THR A 63 -11.99 -15.83 -4.18
C THR A 63 -10.91 -16.71 -3.57
N ASN A 64 -11.27 -17.79 -2.87
CA ASN A 64 -10.29 -18.68 -2.26
C ASN A 64 -9.43 -19.42 -3.29
N ALA A 65 -9.91 -19.54 -4.53
CA ALA A 65 -9.21 -20.22 -5.61
C ALA A 65 -8.59 -19.25 -6.64
N THR A 66 -9.15 -18.04 -6.80
CA THR A 66 -8.81 -17.12 -7.90
C THR A 66 -8.79 -15.66 -7.46
N THR A 67 -7.90 -14.86 -8.03
CA THR A 67 -7.80 -13.40 -7.82
C THR A 67 -8.79 -12.62 -8.69
N CYS A 68 -10.04 -13.05 -8.72
CA CYS A 68 -11.09 -12.49 -9.58
C CYS A 68 -12.16 -11.77 -8.77
N THR A 69 -12.51 -10.55 -9.19
CA THR A 69 -13.71 -9.83 -8.72
C THR A 69 -14.78 -9.92 -9.81
N PRO A 70 -15.67 -10.94 -9.80
CA PRO A 70 -16.45 -11.30 -10.98
C PRO A 70 -17.64 -10.37 -11.23
N GLY A 71 -17.63 -9.71 -12.39
CA GLY A 71 -18.77 -8.95 -12.91
C GLY A 71 -18.90 -7.53 -12.36
N ARG A 72 -19.70 -6.71 -13.06
CA ARG A 72 -19.82 -5.26 -12.78
C ARG A 72 -20.28 -4.96 -11.36
N TRP A 73 -21.26 -5.72 -10.85
CA TRP A 73 -21.81 -5.48 -9.51
C TRP A 73 -20.76 -5.68 -8.41
N ASN A 74 -19.94 -6.73 -8.48
CA ASN A 74 -18.88 -6.96 -7.50
C ASN A 74 -17.77 -5.94 -7.62
N LEU A 75 -17.36 -5.55 -8.84
CA LEU A 75 -16.38 -4.48 -9.05
C LEU A 75 -16.83 -3.13 -8.47
N HIS A 76 -18.13 -2.83 -8.46
CA HIS A 76 -18.66 -1.61 -7.84
C HIS A 76 -18.73 -1.67 -6.30
N ARG A 77 -18.64 -2.86 -5.71
CA ARG A 77 -18.78 -3.09 -4.25
C ARG A 77 -17.44 -3.23 -3.53
N MET A 78 -16.37 -3.48 -4.28
CA MET A 78 -14.99 -3.58 -3.81
C MET A 78 -14.28 -2.24 -3.99
#